data_AF-A0AAV4R637-F1
#
_entry.id   AF-A0AAV4R637-F1
#
_cell.length_a   1.000
_cell.length_b   1.000
_cell.length_c   1.000
_cell.angle_alpha   90.00
_cell.angle_beta   90.00
_cell.angle_gamma   90.00
#
_symmetry.space_group_name_H-M   'P 1'
#
loop_
_entity.id
_entity.type
_entity.pdbx_description
1 polymer ?
#
loop_
_entity_poly.entity_id
_entity_poly.type
_entity_poly.pdbx_seq_one_letter_code
_entity_poly.pdbx_strand_id
1 'polypeptide(L)' 'VNINDEIDLVKGYSPENEKFLLVDRIIVVSIGKLTGALKHPVKMQVFKSLTIENYIDPWSKSDGLE' A
#
# COMPACT_ATOMS: atom_id res chain seq x y z
N VAL A 1 0.73 -4.89 11.84
CA VAL A 1 0.67 -5.79 10.68
C VAL A 1 0.71 -7.22 11.19
N ASN A 2 -0.42 -7.89 11.15
CA ASN A 2 -0.66 -9.27 11.54
C ASN A 2 -1.01 -10.10 10.30
N ILE A 3 -1.06 -11.43 10.46
CA ILE A 3 -1.57 -12.34 9.42
C ILE A 3 -3.06 -12.04 9.19
N ASN A 4 -3.48 -12.05 7.93
CA ASN A 4 -4.81 -11.67 7.44
C ASN A 4 -5.13 -10.17 7.46
N ASP A 5 -4.20 -9.30 7.87
CA ASP A 5 -4.39 -7.86 7.68
C ASP A 5 -4.46 -7.55 6.18
N GLU A 6 -5.41 -6.68 5.82
CA GLU A 6 -5.51 -6.05 4.50
C GLU A 6 -4.67 -4.78 4.48
N ILE A 7 -3.80 -4.65 3.48
CA ILE A 7 -2.96 -3.47 3.27
C ILE A 7 -3.20 -2.98 1.85
N ASP A 8 -3.49 -1.68 1.72
CA ASP A 8 -3.63 -1.03 0.42
C ASP A 8 -2.27 -0.52 -0.05
N LEU A 9 -1.80 -1.06 -1.19
CA LEU A 9 -0.62 -0.58 -1.88
C LEU A 9 -1.05 0.39 -2.99
N VAL A 10 -0.85 1.69 -2.75
CA VAL A 10 -1.08 2.72 -3.75
C VAL A 10 0.00 2.63 -4.83
N LYS A 11 -0.39 2.28 -6.05
CA LYS A 11 0.51 2.20 -7.22
C LYS A 11 0.74 3.56 -7.87
N GLY A 12 -0.20 4.49 -7.65
CA GLY A 12 -0.16 5.84 -8.18
C GLY A 12 -1.53 6.27 -8.74
N TYR A 13 -1.52 7.37 -9.48
CA TYR A 13 -2.70 7.88 -10.17
C TYR A 13 -3.14 6.97 -11.31
N SER A 14 -4.44 6.98 -11.61
CA SER A 14 -4.95 6.36 -12.83
C SER A 14 -4.43 7.14 -14.05
N PRO A 15 -3.89 6.44 -15.07
CA PRO A 15 -3.39 7.09 -16.29
C PRO A 15 -4.50 7.75 -17.10
N GLU A 16 -5.76 7.37 -16.87
CA GLU A 16 -6.92 7.94 -17.58
C GLU A 16 -7.49 9.17 -16.86
N ASN A 17 -7.32 9.27 -15.54
CA ASN A 17 -7.87 10.35 -14.73
C ASN A 17 -7.21 10.46 -13.36
N GLU A 18 -6.49 11.56 -13.12
CA GLU A 18 -5.76 11.85 -11.87
C GLU A 18 -6.66 12.00 -10.62
N LYS A 19 -7.99 12.08 -10.80
CA LYS A 19 -8.95 12.02 -9.68
C LYS A 19 -9.08 10.63 -9.07
N PHE A 20 -8.48 9.61 -9.67
CA PHE A 20 -8.52 8.24 -9.16
C PHE A 20 -7.11 7.69 -8.91
N LEU A 21 -7.00 6.81 -7.92
CA LEU A 21 -5.80 6.06 -7.59
C LEU A 21 -5.96 4.60 -7.98
N LEU A 22 -4.88 4.02 -8.50
CA LEU A 22 -4.76 2.58 -8.69
C LEU A 22 -4.15 1.97 -7.44
N VAL A 23 -4.85 1.01 -6.85
CA VAL A 23 -4.46 0.37 -5.59
C VAL A 23 -4.51 -1.14 -5.75
N ASP A 24 -3.50 -1.83 -5.23
CA ASP A 24 -3.59 -3.27 -4.99
C ASP A 24 -3.77 -3.52 -3.49
N ARG A 25 -4.92 -4.10 -3.15
CA ARG A 25 -5.15 -4.60 -1.80
C ARG A 25 -4.46 -5.94 -1.66
N ILE A 26 -3.48 -6.01 -0.77
CA ILE A 26 -2.78 -7.25 -0.44
C ILE A 26 -3.23 -7.77 0.92
N ILE A 27 -3.10 -9.08 1.11
CA ILE A 27 -3.29 -9.74 2.39
C ILE A 27 -1.95 -10.30 2.85
N VAL A 28 -1.64 -10.15 4.13
CA VAL A 28 -0.48 -10.79 4.76
C VAL A 28 -0.78 -12.27 4.98
N VAL A 29 -0.12 -13.13 4.21
CA VAL A 29 -0.35 -14.59 4.24
C VAL A 29 0.51 -15.26 5.31
N SER A 30 1.75 -14.80 5.50
CA SER A 30 2.64 -15.35 6.53
C SER A 30 3.73 -14.38 6.94
N ILE A 31 4.10 -14.43 8.21
CA ILE A 31 5.25 -13.72 8.76
C ILE A 31 6.28 -14.78 9.14
N GLY A 32 7.43 -14.77 8.48
CA GLY A 32 8.52 -15.69 8.76
C GLY A 32 9.29 -15.32 10.03
N LYS A 33 10.11 -16.26 10.49
CA LYS A 33 10.96 -16.06 11.67
C LYS A 33 12.03 -14.99 11.38
N LEU A 34 12.44 -14.28 12.42
CA LEU A 34 13.53 -13.31 12.36
C LEU A 34 14.80 -13.97 11.81
N THR A 35 15.29 -13.47 10.68
CA THR A 35 16.60 -13.84 10.14
C THR A 35 17.54 -12.64 10.32
N GLY A 36 18.41 -12.74 11.32
CA GLY A 36 19.29 -11.64 11.72
C GLY A 36 18.59 -10.56 12.57
N ALA A 37 19.25 -9.40 12.71
CA ALA A 37 18.91 -8.44 13.76
C ALA A 37 17.57 -7.69 13.55
N LEU A 38 17.10 -7.48 12.31
CA LEU A 38 16.03 -6.48 12.05
C LEU A 38 15.11 -6.78 10.85
N LYS A 39 15.19 -7.95 10.20
CA LYS A 39 14.36 -8.26 9.03
C LYS A 39 13.33 -9.34 9.34
N HIS A 40 12.06 -9.00 9.16
CA HIS A 40 10.96 -9.95 9.14
C HIS A 40 10.62 -10.28 7.68
N PRO A 41 10.90 -11.49 7.19
CA PRO A 41 10.41 -11.91 5.88
C PRO A 41 8.89 -12.03 5.95
N VAL A 42 8.17 -11.30 5.10
CA VAL A 42 6.71 -11.35 5.00
C VAL A 42 6.31 -11.87 3.63
N LYS A 43 5.37 -12.82 3.58
CA LYS A 43 4.72 -13.21 2.33
C LYS A 43 3.36 -12.53 2.25
N MET A 44 3.13 -11.90 1.11
CA MET A 44 1.92 -11.15 0.81
C MET A 44 1.32 -11.69 -0.47
N GLN A 45 0.01 -11.61 -0.60
CA GLN A 45 -0.71 -11.98 -1.81
C GLN A 45 -1.61 -10.82 -2.24
N VAL A 46 -1.60 -10.49 -3.53
CA VAL A 46 -2.58 -9.56 -4.10
C VAL A 46 -3.96 -10.20 -4.03
N PHE A 47 -4.85 -9.55 -3.30
CA PHE A 47 -6.23 -9.97 -3.13
C PHE A 47 -7.12 -9.32 -4.18
N LYS A 48 -6.99 -8.00 -4.38
CA LYS A 48 -7.79 -7.23 -5.33
C LYS A 48 -6.98 -6.09 -5.94
N SER A 49 -7.23 -5.81 -7.21
CA SER A 49 -6.83 -4.56 -7.85
C SER A 49 -8.05 -3.64 -7.93
N LEU A 50 -7.90 -2.41 -7.44
CA LEU A 50 -8.97 -1.44 -7.26
C LEU A 50 -8.59 -0.11 -7.89
N THR A 51 -9.60 0.58 -8.42
CA THR A 51 -9.51 2.01 -8.73
C THR A 51 -10.39 2.73 -7.73
N ILE A 52 -9.80 3.60 -6.91
CA ILE A 52 -10.51 4.34 -5.86
C ILE A 52 -10.41 5.84 -6.11
N GLU A 53 -11.31 6.61 -5.51
CA GLU A 53 -11.21 8.07 -5.55
C GLU A 53 -9.91 8.53 -4.88
N ASN A 54 -9.22 9.48 -5.51
CA ASN A 54 -8.06 10.12 -4.93
C ASN A 54 -8.49 10.97 -3.73
N TYR A 55 -7.73 10.91 -2.66
CA TYR A 55 -8.00 11.62 -1.42
C TYR A 55 -6.92 12.67 -1.18
N ILE A 56 -7.26 13.72 -0.43
CA ILE A 56 -6.27 14.67 0.05
C ILE A 56 -5.42 13.93 1.08
N ASP A 57 -4.17 13.61 0.72
CA ASP A 57 -3.27 12.89 1.60
C ASP A 57 -2.79 13.81 2.75
N PRO A 58 -3.24 13.59 4.00
CA PRO A 58 -2.84 14.43 5.13
C PRO A 58 -1.38 14.21 5.54
N TRP A 59 -0.72 13.20 4.99
CA TRP A 59 0.68 12.85 5.25
C TRP A 59 1.62 13.24 4.11
N SER A 60 1.07 13.61 2.96
CA SER A 60 1.84 14.31 1.95
C SER A 60 2.24 15.63 2.59
N LYS A 61 3.50 15.72 3.00
CA LYS A 61 4.10 17.03 3.19
C LYS A 61 4.00 17.67 1.81
N SER A 62 3.01 18.52 1.62
CA SER A 62 3.17 19.63 0.70
C SER A 62 4.44 20.33 1.20
N ASP A 63 5.58 19.98 0.63
CA ASP A 63 6.74 20.86 0.69
C ASP A 63 6.22 22.17 0.13
N GLY A 64 5.99 23.10 1.04
CA GLY A 64 5.61 24.47 0.74
C GLY A 64 6.78 25.11 0.02
N LEU A 65 6.87 24.84 -1.27
CA LEU A 65 7.63 25.64 -2.21
C LEU A 65 6.61 26.54 -2.90
N GLU A 66 6.41 27.70 -2.25
CA GLU A 66 6.10 28.95 -2.95
C GLU A 66 7.14 29.24 -4.05
#